data_AF-A0A9E1IGU9-F1
#
_entry.id   AF-A0A9E1IGU9-F1
#
_cell.length_a   1.000
_cell.length_b   1.000
_cell.length_c   1.000
_cell.angle_alpha   90.00
_cell.angle_beta   90.00
_cell.angle_gamma   90.00
#
_symmetry.space_group_name_H-M   'P 1'
#
loop_
_entity.id
_entity.type
_entity.pdbx_description
1 polymer ?
#
loop_
_entity_poly.entity_id
_entity_poly.type
_entity_poly.pdbx_seq_one_letter_code
_entity_poly.pdbx_strand_id
1 'polypeptide(L)'
;MTTTTAQVSATISATTKDRLDRFTEQLGLKKNFVVEQALLFFMEARRELPDEAFIPARLVLDDEDFERVINRLEEPSVPTTTLRELMHDADD
;
A
#
# COMPACT_ATOMS: atom_id res chain seq x y z
N MET A 1 8.87 -4.95 39.21
CA MET A 1 9.30 -4.40 37.90
C MET A 1 8.22 -3.43 37.46
N THR A 2 8.49 -2.13 37.48
CA THR A 2 7.54 -1.10 37.05
C THR A 2 7.47 -1.12 35.52
N THR A 3 6.41 -1.70 34.95
CA THR A 3 6.10 -1.55 33.53
C THR A 3 5.74 -0.08 33.29
N THR A 4 6.72 0.68 32.80
CA THR A 4 6.53 2.10 32.50
C THR A 4 5.66 2.21 31.26
N THR A 5 4.44 2.69 31.41
CA THR A 5 3.55 2.97 30.29
C THR A 5 3.87 4.37 29.73
N ALA A 6 3.86 4.51 28.41
CA ALA A 6 4.05 5.77 27.72
C ALA A 6 2.75 6.18 27.02
N GLN A 7 2.40 7.47 27.06
CA GLN A 7 1.21 8.00 26.40
C GLN A 7 1.58 8.76 25.13
N VAL A 8 0.84 8.50 24.06
CA VAL A 8 0.93 9.23 22.79
C VAL A 8 -0.44 9.83 22.48
N SER A 9 -0.48 11.03 21.92
CA SER A 9 -1.72 11.72 21.49
C SER A 9 -1.60 12.14 20.03
N ALA A 10 -2.65 11.89 19.25
CA ALA A 10 -2.73 12.25 17.84
C ALA A 10 -4.18 12.52 17.42
N THR A 11 -4.36 13.35 16.40
CA THR A 11 -5.67 13.60 15.79
C THR A 11 -5.82 12.70 14.57
N ILE A 12 -6.97 12.05 14.45
CA ILE A 12 -7.36 11.24 13.29
C ILE A 12 -8.70 11.72 12.75
N SER A 13 -9.03 11.32 11.52
CA SER A 13 -10.35 11.62 10.96
C SER A 13 -11.46 10.91 11.75
N ALA A 14 -12.66 11.50 11.77
CA ALA A 14 -13.84 10.89 12.39
C ALA A 14 -14.15 9.51 11.78
N THR A 15 -14.01 9.39 10.46
CA THR A 15 -14.21 8.13 9.72
C THR A 15 -13.22 7.05 10.15
N THR A 16 -11.95 7.41 10.36
CA THR A 16 -10.93 6.46 10.85
C THR A 16 -11.24 6.00 12.27
N LYS A 17 -11.68 6.92 13.13
CA LYS A 17 -12.11 6.59 14.49
C LYS A 17 -13.27 5.60 14.51
N ASP A 18 -14.30 5.83 13.69
CA ASP A 18 -15.45 4.92 13.58
C ASP A 18 -15.04 3.50 13.16
N ARG A 19 -14.15 3.40 12.15
CA ARG A 19 -13.60 2.11 11.70
C ARG A 19 -12.83 1.40 12.81
N LEU A 20 -11.98 2.12 13.56
CA LEU A 20 -11.24 1.55 14.68
C LEU A 20 -12.19 1.04 15.77
N ASP A 21 -13.19 1.84 16.12
CA ASP A 21 -14.18 1.51 17.15
C ASP A 21 -14.91 0.20 16.78
N ARG A 22 -15.48 0.13 15.57
CA ARG A 22 -16.16 -1.08 15.05
C ARG A 22 -15.25 -2.31 14.99
N PHE A 23 -14.01 -2.14 14.53
CA PHE A 23 -13.04 -3.24 14.45
C PHE A 23 -12.74 -3.81 15.84
N THR A 24 -12.52 -2.95 16.83
CA THR A 24 -12.24 -3.38 18.21
C THR A 24 -13.44 -4.06 18.87
N GLU A 25 -14.65 -3.57 18.61
CA GLU A 25 -15.89 -4.17 19.12
C GLU A 25 -16.14 -5.55 18.52
N GLN A 26 -16.01 -5.69 17.20
CA GLN A 26 -16.24 -6.96 16.50
C GLN A 26 -15.30 -8.08 16.95
N LEU A 27 -14.05 -7.74 17.26
CA LEU A 27 -13.01 -8.71 17.62
C LEU A 27 -12.77 -8.80 19.14
N GLY A 28 -13.48 -8.01 19.96
CA GLY A 28 -13.30 -7.97 21.41
C GLY A 28 -11.92 -7.47 21.85
N LEU A 29 -11.28 -6.62 21.03
CA LEU A 29 -9.93 -6.12 21.27
C LEU A 29 -9.95 -4.78 21.99
N LYS A 30 -8.89 -4.48 22.75
CA LYS A 30 -8.71 -3.15 23.34
C LYS A 30 -8.13 -2.19 22.31
N LYS A 31 -8.62 -0.95 22.30
CA LYS A 31 -8.13 0.11 21.39
C LYS A 31 -6.64 0.40 21.57
N ASN A 32 -6.15 0.43 22.81
CA ASN A 32 -4.72 0.63 23.08
C ASN A 32 -3.85 -0.48 22.48
N PHE A 33 -4.29 -1.74 22.58
CA PHE A 33 -3.61 -2.88 21.97
C PHE A 33 -3.55 -2.73 20.44
N VAL A 34 -4.67 -2.40 19.79
CA VAL A 34 -4.71 -2.21 18.34
C VAL A 34 -3.80 -1.05 17.90
N VAL A 35 -3.80 0.06 18.63
CA VAL A 35 -2.92 1.21 18.32
C VAL A 35 -1.44 0.84 18.48
N GLU A 36 -1.08 0.14 19.55
CA GLU A 36 0.30 -0.30 19.77
C GLU A 36 0.78 -1.26 18.68
N GLN A 37 -0.04 -2.26 18.32
CA GLN A 37 0.28 -3.18 17.23
C GLN A 37 0.40 -2.45 15.89
N ALA A 38 -0.52 -1.53 15.59
CA ALA A 38 -0.46 -0.74 14.37
C ALA A 38 0.83 0.09 14.27
N LEU A 39 1.27 0.71 15.38
CA LEU A 39 2.51 1.47 15.41
C LEU A 39 3.74 0.57 15.21
N LEU A 40 3.78 -0.60 15.85
CA LEU A 40 4.85 -1.58 15.68
C LEU A 40 4.95 -2.07 14.24
N PHE A 41 3.84 -2.55 13.68
CA PHE A 41 3.79 -3.03 12.30
C PHE A 41 4.16 -1.93 11.30
N PHE A 42 3.71 -0.70 11.53
CA PHE A 42 4.05 0.42 10.66
C PHE A 42 5.56 0.74 10.68
N MET A 43 6.19 0.70 11.86
CA MET A 43 7.63 0.94 11.99
C MET A 43 8.46 -0.22 11.43
N GLU A 44 8.02 -1.46 11.63
CA GLU A 44 8.71 -2.65 11.14
C GLU A 44 8.64 -2.77 9.62
N ALA A 45 7.46 -2.56 9.03
CA ALA A 45 7.30 -2.50 7.57
C ALA A 45 8.26 -1.47 6.94
N ARG A 46 8.48 -0.33 7.61
CA ARG A 46 9.43 0.70 7.15
C ARG A 46 10.91 0.35 7.30
N ARG A 47 11.27 -0.63 8.13
CA ARG A 47 12.66 -1.10 8.24
C ARG A 47 12.97 -2.21 7.26
N GLU A 48 11.98 -3.03 6.93
CA GLU A 48 12.14 -4.16 6.00
C GLU A 48 12.15 -3.73 4.53
N LEU A 49 11.52 -2.60 4.22
CA LEU A 49 11.39 -2.11 2.85
C LEU A 49 12.27 -0.86 2.61
N PRO A 50 12.95 -0.77 1.45
CA PRO A 50 13.60 0.47 1.03
C PRO A 50 12.61 1.64 1.03
N ASP A 51 13.05 2.86 1.32
CA ASP A 51 12.18 4.06 1.34
C ASP A 51 11.40 4.23 0.02
N GLU A 52 11.98 3.78 -1.10
CA GLU A 52 11.40 3.80 -2.44
C GLU A 52 10.14 2.92 -2.57
N ALA A 53 9.96 1.89 -1.72
CA ALA A 53 8.79 1.03 -1.73
C ALA A 53 7.51 1.75 -1.25
N PHE A 54 7.65 2.88 -0.56
CA PHE A 54 6.53 3.65 -0.01
C PHE A 54 6.20 4.90 -0.83
N ILE A 55 7.00 5.22 -1.84
CA ILE A 55 6.71 6.28 -2.80
C ILE A 55 6.14 5.58 -4.04
N PRO A 56 4.84 5.77 -4.38
CA PRO A 56 4.32 5.23 -5.63
C PRO A 56 5.20 5.74 -6.78
N ALA A 57 5.75 4.82 -7.58
CA ALA A 57 6.51 5.19 -8.76
C ALA A 57 5.62 6.09 -9.64
N ARG A 58 6.03 7.35 -9.83
CA ARG A 58 5.32 8.30 -10.69
C ARG A 58 6.00 8.34 -12.04
N LEU A 59 5.26 7.98 -13.08
CA LEU A 59 5.64 8.23 -14.46
C LEU A 59 5.04 9.60 -14.85
N VAL A 60 5.90 10.58 -15.06
CA VAL A 60 5.51 11.88 -15.59
C VAL A 60 5.75 11.84 -17.10
N LEU A 61 4.69 12.01 -17.87
CA LEU A 61 4.72 12.03 -19.33
C LEU A 61 4.43 13.44 -19.81
N ASP A 62 4.95 13.79 -20.98
CA ASP A 62 4.41 14.94 -21.72
C ASP A 62 3.04 14.60 -22.30
N ASP A 63 2.34 15.61 -22.80
CA ASP A 63 0.97 15.46 -23.30
C ASP A 63 0.88 14.45 -24.46
N GLU A 64 1.90 14.41 -25.34
CA GLU A 64 1.92 13.50 -26.49
C GLU A 64 2.06 12.04 -26.05
N ASP A 65 3.01 11.75 -25.17
CA ASP A 65 3.22 10.42 -24.63
C ASP A 65 2.05 9.97 -23.74
N PHE A 66 1.43 10.89 -23.00
CA PHE A 66 0.24 10.60 -22.20
C PHE A 66 -0.92 10.13 -23.08
N GLU A 67 -1.24 10.88 -24.13
CA GLU A 67 -2.28 10.51 -25.11
C GLU A 67 -1.96 9.16 -25.76
N ARG A 68 -0.69 8.91 -26.09
CA ARG A 68 -0.28 7.60 -26.66
C ARG A 68 -0.55 6.44 -25.72
N VAL A 69 -0.36 6.63 -24.41
CA VAL A 69 -0.65 5.61 -23.40
C VAL A 69 -2.16 5.39 -23.26
N ILE A 70 -2.95 6.46 -23.17
CA ILE A 70 -4.41 6.37 -23.07
C ILE A 70 -5.01 5.60 -24.24
N ASN A 71 -4.63 5.96 -25.48
CA ASN A 71 -5.11 5.28 -26.67
C ASN A 71 -4.82 3.77 -26.66
N ARG A 72 -3.64 3.35 -26.15
CA ARG A 72 -3.29 1.92 -26.05
C ARG A 72 -4.00 1.18 -24.91
N LEU A 73 -4.47 1.89 -23.88
CA LEU A 73 -5.28 1.31 -22.83
C LEU A 73 -6.73 1.09 -23.29
N GLU A 74 -7.26 2.04 -24.07
CA GLU A 74 -8.61 1.96 -24.66
C GLU A 74 -8.67 0.93 -25.80
N GLU A 75 -7.63 0.87 -26.62
CA GLU A 75 -7.49 -0.09 -27.72
C GLU A 75 -6.21 -0.93 -27.58
N PRO A 76 -6.26 -2.02 -26.77
CA PRO A 76 -5.10 -2.86 -26.55
C PRO A 76 -4.65 -3.56 -27.83
N SER A 77 -3.36 -3.42 -28.15
CA SER A 77 -2.76 -4.16 -29.25
C SER A 77 -2.63 -5.63 -28.91
N VAL A 78 -2.87 -6.49 -29.89
CA VAL A 78 -2.59 -7.92 -29.79
C VAL A 78 -1.08 -8.12 -29.53
N PRO A 79 -0.68 -9.02 -28.60
CA PRO A 79 0.73 -9.32 -28.36
C PRO A 79 1.46 -9.70 -29.66
N THR A 80 2.70 -9.26 -29.81
CA THR A 80 3.52 -9.66 -30.97
C THR A 80 3.95 -11.12 -30.83
N THR A 81 4.31 -11.76 -31.95
CA THR A 81 4.85 -13.14 -31.93
C THR A 81 6.07 -13.24 -31.04
N THR A 82 7.01 -12.30 -31.15
CA THR A 82 8.21 -12.23 -30.31
C THR A 82 7.89 -12.12 -28.82
N LEU A 83 6.86 -11.34 -28.45
CA LEU A 83 6.44 -11.25 -27.05
C LEU A 83 5.84 -12.57 -26.56
N ARG A 84 5.07 -13.28 -27.39
CA ARG A 84 4.53 -14.59 -27.03
C ARG A 84 5.62 -15.63 -26.84
N GLU A 85 6.59 -15.68 -27.75
CA GLU A 85 7.74 -16.59 -27.67
C GLU A 85 8.55 -16.30 -26.41
N LEU A 86 8.88 -15.03 -26.14
CA LEU A 86 9.60 -14.62 -24.93
C LEU A 86 8.89 -15.05 -23.64
N MET A 87 7.56 -14.91 -23.57
CA MET A 87 6.80 -15.29 -22.38
C MET A 87 6.71 -16.82 -22.23
N HIS A 88 6.78 -17.59 -23.33
CA HIS A 88 6.73 -19.05 -23.29
C HIS A 88 8.07 -19.67 -22.87
N ASP A 89 9.20 -19.08 -23.29
CA ASP A 89 10.55 -19.48 -22.86
C ASP A 89 10.80 -19.26 -21.36
N ALA A 90 9.97 -18.44 -20.70
CA ALA A 90 10.07 -18.19 -19.25
C ALA A 90 9.33 -19.24 -18.39
N ASP A 91 8.56 -20.14 -19.02
CA ASP A 91 7.77 -21.19 -18.35
C ASP A 91 8.47 -22.58 -18.37
N ASP A 92 9.68 -22.69 -18.93
CA ASP A 92 10.55 -23.89 -18.97
C ASP A 92 11.78 -23.73 -18.05
#